data_AF-A0A9D6HTD8-F1
#
_entry.id   AF-A0A9D6HTD8-F1
#
_cell.length_a   1.000
_cell.length_b   1.000
_cell.length_c   1.000
_cell.angle_alpha   90.00
_cell.angle_beta   90.00
_cell.angle_gamma   90.00
#
_symmetry.space_group_name_H-M   'P 1'
#
loop_
_entity.id
_entity.type
_entity.pdbx_description
1 polymer ?
#
loop_
_entity_poly.entity_id
_entity_poly.type
_entity_poly.pdbx_seq_one_letter_code
_entity_poly.pdbx_strand_id
1 'polypeptide(L)'
;MDDTVKIRLLPQDTTLEAARIRFSILRRLGFAGRARAAIEASDGLREVAESGIHPRHPDYNEDMVRLAALRLAVGDLLFHKCHPGVEVKS
;
A
#
# COMPACT_ATOMS: atom_id res chain seq x y z
N MET A 1 -25.90 2.33 -27.16
CA MET A 1 -25.36 1.77 -25.90
C MET A 1 -24.67 2.93 -25.22
N ASP A 2 -25.28 3.43 -24.14
CA ASP A 2 -25.02 4.75 -23.54
C ASP A 2 -23.59 4.87 -22.97
N ASP A 3 -22.86 5.91 -23.35
CA ASP A 3 -21.44 6.12 -22.99
C ASP A 3 -21.27 6.46 -21.49
N THR A 4 -22.35 6.75 -20.79
CA THR A 4 -22.40 7.00 -19.33
C THR A 4 -22.02 5.78 -18.49
N VAL A 5 -22.24 4.56 -18.98
CA VAL A 5 -21.88 3.32 -18.23
C VAL A 5 -20.37 3.04 -18.28
N LYS A 6 -19.64 3.56 -19.28
CA LYS A 6 -18.20 3.29 -19.46
C LYS A 6 -17.28 3.99 -18.46
N ILE A 7 -17.75 5.01 -17.74
CA ILE A 7 -16.88 5.94 -16.99
C ILE A 7 -16.56 5.45 -15.56
N ARG A 8 -17.27 4.47 -14.98
CA ARG A 8 -17.02 4.02 -13.59
C ARG A 8 -15.84 3.05 -13.38
N LEU A 9 -15.20 2.56 -14.44
CA LEU A 9 -14.07 1.60 -14.34
C LEU A 9 -12.69 2.28 -14.31
N LEU A 10 -12.61 3.57 -14.64
CA LEU A 10 -11.36 4.32 -14.70
C LEU A 10 -11.31 5.37 -13.58
N PRO A 11 -10.15 5.53 -12.90
CA PRO A 11 -9.94 6.68 -12.03
C PRO A 11 -10.18 7.99 -12.77
N GLN A 12 -10.74 8.99 -12.07
CA GLN A 12 -11.11 10.28 -12.67
C GLN A 12 -9.91 11.08 -13.19
N ASP A 13 -8.72 10.85 -12.63
CA ASP A 13 -7.44 11.46 -12.99
C ASP A 13 -6.69 10.69 -14.10
N THR A 14 -7.30 9.65 -14.68
CA THR A 14 -6.65 8.79 -15.67
C THR A 14 -7.37 8.87 -17.01
N THR A 15 -6.66 9.32 -18.06
CA THR A 15 -7.21 9.31 -19.42
C THR A 15 -7.40 7.88 -19.94
N LEU A 16 -8.34 7.69 -20.86
CA LEU A 16 -8.59 6.38 -21.48
C LEU A 16 -7.35 5.82 -22.20
N GLU A 17 -6.54 6.69 -22.80
CA GLU A 17 -5.27 6.30 -23.44
C GLU A 17 -4.26 5.80 -22.41
N ALA A 18 -4.03 6.54 -21.33
CA ALA A 18 -3.13 6.13 -20.25
C ALA A 18 -3.55 4.79 -19.63
N ALA A 19 -4.86 4.59 -19.42
CA ALA A 19 -5.39 3.32 -18.93
C ALA A 19 -5.11 2.15 -19.87
N ARG A 20 -5.29 2.34 -21.20
CA ARG A 20 -4.99 1.31 -22.20
C ARG A 20 -3.52 0.92 -22.19
N ILE A 21 -2.62 1.91 -22.11
CA ILE A 21 -1.18 1.67 -22.02
C ILE A 21 -0.87 0.86 -20.76
N ARG A 22 -1.37 1.30 -19.59
CA ARG A 22 -1.20 0.59 -18.31
C ARG A 22 -1.67 -0.86 -18.39
N PHE A 23 -2.85 -1.13 -18.94
CA PHE A 23 -3.35 -2.49 -19.09
C PHE A 23 -2.49 -3.33 -20.03
N SER A 24 -1.96 -2.75 -21.12
CA SER A 24 -1.06 -3.48 -22.02
C SER A 24 0.24 -3.87 -21.33
N ILE A 25 0.83 -2.99 -20.51
CA ILE A 25 2.02 -3.27 -19.70
C ILE A 25 1.72 -4.38 -18.70
N LEU A 26 0.64 -4.26 -17.92
CA LEU A 26 0.26 -5.26 -16.91
C LEU A 26 0.02 -6.64 -17.51
N ARG A 27 -0.53 -6.72 -18.73
CA ARG A 27 -0.72 -8.00 -19.44
C ARG A 27 0.62 -8.61 -19.85
N ARG A 28 1.58 -7.80 -20.33
CA ARG A 28 2.92 -8.27 -20.75
C ARG A 28 3.76 -8.78 -19.59
N LEU A 29 3.54 -8.28 -18.37
CA LEU A 29 4.22 -8.75 -17.16
C LEU A 29 3.81 -10.18 -16.74
N GLY A 30 2.63 -10.65 -17.16
CA GLY A 30 2.07 -11.93 -16.70
C GLY A 30 1.82 -11.97 -15.19
N PHE A 31 1.45 -13.15 -14.67
CA PHE A 31 1.13 -13.30 -13.25
C PHE A 31 2.36 -13.06 -12.34
N ALA A 32 3.47 -13.72 -12.65
CA ALA A 32 4.69 -13.61 -11.83
C ALA A 32 5.26 -12.19 -11.80
N GLY A 33 5.29 -11.49 -12.95
CA GLY A 33 5.77 -10.11 -13.00
C GLY A 33 4.86 -9.16 -12.23
N ARG A 34 3.54 -9.37 -12.29
CA ARG A 34 2.58 -8.58 -11.47
C ARG A 34 2.73 -8.86 -9.98
N ALA A 35 2.96 -10.11 -9.57
CA ALA A 35 3.20 -10.46 -8.18
C ALA A 35 4.49 -9.79 -7.65
N ARG A 36 5.58 -9.84 -8.43
CA ARG A 36 6.82 -9.15 -8.09
C ARG A 36 6.61 -7.64 -7.94
N ALA A 37 5.97 -7.00 -8.90
CA ALA A 37 5.70 -5.55 -8.84
C ALA A 37 4.84 -5.18 -7.63
N ALA A 38 3.88 -6.03 -7.23
CA ALA A 38 3.07 -5.81 -6.04
C ALA A 38 3.89 -5.93 -4.74
N ILE A 39 4.82 -6.88 -4.66
CA ILE A 39 5.72 -7.04 -3.52
C ILE A 39 6.65 -5.83 -3.43
N GLU A 40 7.31 -5.45 -4.53
CA GLU A 40 8.19 -4.26 -4.58
C GLU A 40 7.45 -2.98 -4.16
N ALA A 41 6.22 -2.78 -4.64
CA ALA A 41 5.39 -1.65 -4.23
C ALA A 41 5.01 -1.69 -2.75
N SER A 42 4.81 -2.89 -2.18
CA SER A 42 4.49 -3.06 -0.75
C SER A 42 5.70 -2.72 0.13
N ASP A 43 6.91 -3.08 -0.30
CA ASP A 43 8.13 -2.76 0.41
C ASP A 43 8.39 -1.25 0.41
N GLY A 44 8.24 -0.58 -0.73
CA GLY A 44 8.33 0.88 -0.80
C GLY A 44 7.28 1.60 0.04
N LEU A 45 6.04 1.08 0.09
CA LEU A 45 5.01 1.64 0.97
C LEU A 45 5.38 1.51 2.46
N ARG A 46 6.00 0.39 2.85
CA ARG A 46 6.49 0.18 4.21
C ARG A 46 7.60 1.16 4.56
N GLU A 47 8.59 1.34 3.68
CA GLU A 47 9.68 2.31 3.88
C GLU A 47 9.14 3.74 4.06
N VAL A 48 8.16 4.14 3.23
CA VAL A 48 7.53 5.46 3.35
C VAL A 48 6.81 5.59 4.71
N ALA A 49 6.05 4.58 5.13
CA ALA A 49 5.37 4.60 6.42
C ALA A 49 6.35 4.71 7.60
N GLU A 50 7.41 3.90 7.61
CA GLU A 50 8.45 3.90 8.65
C GLU A 50 9.19 5.25 8.72
N SER A 51 9.54 5.83 7.56
CA SER A 51 10.16 7.15 7.48
C SER A 51 9.29 8.27 8.05
N GLY A 52 7.97 8.12 7.99
CA GLY A 52 7.01 9.04 8.58
C GLY A 52 6.83 8.86 10.09
N ILE A 53 7.09 7.67 10.64
CA ILE A 53 6.92 7.36 12.07
C ILE A 53 8.07 7.92 12.91
N HIS A 54 9.32 7.70 12.47
CA HIS A 54 10.49 8.05 13.26
C HIS A 54 10.55 9.53 13.71
N PRO A 55 10.24 10.54 12.85
CA PRO A 55 10.24 11.94 13.28
C PRO A 55 9.20 12.29 14.35
N ARG A 56 8.12 11.51 14.43
CA ARG A 56 7.03 11.71 15.42
C ARG A 56 7.27 10.98 16.72
N HIS A 57 8.12 9.95 16.68
CA HIS A 57 8.47 9.08 17.80
C HIS A 57 9.99 8.85 17.84
N PRO A 58 10.81 9.89 18.15
CA PRO A 58 12.27 9.80 18.12
C PRO A 58 12.85 8.86 19.20
N ASP A 59 12.03 8.47 20.18
CA ASP A 59 12.34 7.49 21.21
C ASP A 59 12.17 6.03 20.73
N TYR A 60 11.57 5.82 19.55
CA TYR A 60 11.33 4.48 19.02
C TYR A 60 12.61 3.91 18.43
N ASN A 61 12.91 2.66 18.80
CA ASN A 61 13.90 1.87 18.08
C ASN A 61 13.30 1.31 16.78
N GLU A 62 14.13 0.65 15.97
CA GLU A 62 13.72 0.10 14.67
C GLU A 62 12.53 -0.87 14.78
N ASP A 63 12.50 -1.72 15.81
CA ASP A 63 11.42 -2.69 16.00
C ASP A 63 10.10 -2.02 16.36
N MET A 64 10.14 -0.97 17.17
CA MET A 64 8.96 -0.16 17.50
C MET A 64 8.44 0.59 16.27
N VAL A 65 9.33 1.11 15.41
CA VAL A 65 8.95 1.73 14.14
C VAL A 65 8.26 0.72 13.22
N ARG A 66 8.82 -0.50 13.08
CA ARG A 66 8.21 -1.58 12.30
C ARG A 66 6.84 -1.99 12.83
N LEU A 67 6.70 -2.11 14.15
CA LEU A 67 5.42 -2.47 14.78
C LEU A 67 4.38 -1.37 14.62
N ALA A 68 4.77 -0.09 14.71
CA ALA A 68 3.89 1.04 14.44
C ALA A 68 3.44 1.06 12.96
N ALA A 69 4.34 0.79 12.02
CA ALA A 69 4.01 0.66 10.60
C ALA A 69 3.07 -0.53 10.33
N LEU A 70 3.31 -1.65 11.00
CA LEU A 70 2.43 -2.82 10.93
C LEU A 70 1.03 -2.49 11.46
N ARG A 71 0.93 -1.80 12.61
CA ARG A 71 -0.34 -1.36 13.20
C ARG A 71 -1.14 -0.50 12.22
N LEU A 72 -0.51 0.43 11.50
CA LEU A 72 -1.16 1.20 10.42
C LEU A 72 -1.72 0.31 9.31
N ALA A 73 -0.95 -0.70 8.89
CA ALA A 73 -1.32 -1.55 7.76
C ALA A 73 -2.48 -2.51 8.07
N VAL A 74 -2.49 -3.13 9.26
CA VAL A 74 -3.52 -4.14 9.62
C VAL A 74 -4.66 -3.58 10.48
N GLY A 75 -4.48 -2.39 11.06
CA GLY A 75 -5.41 -1.74 11.96
C GLY A 75 -5.36 -2.27 13.40
N ASP A 76 -5.86 -1.46 14.32
CA ASP A 76 -5.76 -1.68 15.78
C ASP A 76 -6.32 -3.03 16.24
N LEU A 77 -7.49 -3.43 15.72
CA LEU A 77 -8.14 -4.66 16.15
C LEU A 77 -7.29 -5.90 15.86
N LEU A 78 -6.72 -6.01 14.66
CA LEU A 78 -5.88 -7.15 14.28
C LEU A 78 -4.52 -7.07 14.95
N PHE A 79 -3.95 -5.87 15.05
CA PHE A 79 -2.67 -5.66 15.71
C PHE A 79 -2.71 -6.14 17.16
N HIS A 80 -3.68 -5.70 17.96
CA HIS A 80 -3.76 -6.08 19.38
C HIS A 80 -4.12 -7.55 19.61
N LYS A 81 -4.79 -8.22 18.66
CA LYS A 81 -5.01 -9.67 18.72
C LYS A 81 -3.71 -10.46 18.55
N CYS A 82 -2.80 -9.99 17.69
CA CYS A 82 -1.53 -10.67 17.41
C CYS A 82 -0.38 -10.21 18.33
N HIS A 83 -0.44 -8.99 18.84
CA HIS A 83 0.58 -8.36 19.68
C HIS A 83 -0.03 -7.83 20.99
N PRO A 84 -0.51 -8.70 21.89
CA PRO A 84 -1.10 -8.28 23.15
C PRO A 84 -0.05 -7.60 24.05
N GLY A 85 -0.42 -6.47 24.66
CA GLY A 85 0.45 -5.71 25.58
C GLY A 85 1.55 -4.87 24.93
N VAL A 86 1.66 -4.89 23.59
CA VAL A 86 2.59 -4.02 22.87
C VAL A 86 1.94 -2.65 22.66
N GLU A 87 2.57 -1.60 23.17
CA GLU A 87 2.14 -0.21 22.99
C GLU A 87 3.07 0.53 22.02
N VAL A 88 2.59 0.71 20.79
CA VAL A 88 3.23 1.54 19.77
C VAL A 88 2.19 2.46 19.16
N LYS A 89 2.55 3.73 18.95
CA LYS A 89 1.72 4.75 18.30
C LYS A 89 2.18 4.90 16.86
N SER A 90 1.19 5.00 15.98
CA SER A 90 1.37 5.09 14.54
C SER A 90 1.55 6.51 14.04
#